data_AF-A0A9D8L1K4-F1
#
_entry.id   AF-A0A9D8L1K4-F1
#
_cell.length_a   1.000
_cell.length_b   1.000
_cell.length_c   1.000
_cell.angle_alpha   90.00
_cell.angle_beta   90.00
_cell.angle_gamma   90.00
#
_symmetry.space_group_name_H-M   'P 1'
#
loop_
_entity.id
_entity.type
_entity.pdbx_description
1 polymer ?
#
loop_
_entity_poly.entity_id
_entity_poly.type
_entity_poly.pdbx_seq_one_letter_code
_entity_poly.pdbx_strand_id
1 'polypeptide(L)'
;EQAVRDGMEAFRHDLRLAGEQGTYTQLRELQQGPFPLPSPETPHGTPATGADAAVIKAQAEAGQLIGQKLQLSMRLPPRDWPLYSNGYLFYKQLYYFKLRASAAQERISSDEFNALTDRAARLLVPALQVANVGGCAGGTIHLSTDASPEQGAVQLVRQATLLKGHNCHPSIEEAGIADQRATSKVVEITFDADEWKSQ
;
A
#
# COMPACT_ATOMS: atom_id res chain seq x y z
N GLU A 1 -6.68 4.19 -7.62
CA GLU A 1 -5.63 4.83 -8.46
C GLU A 1 -5.33 6.28 -8.06
N GLN A 2 -6.34 7.12 -7.79
CA GLN A 2 -6.12 8.53 -7.40
C GLN A 2 -5.23 8.68 -6.16
N ALA A 3 -5.53 8.00 -5.05
CA ALA A 3 -4.73 8.07 -3.83
C ALA A 3 -3.24 7.76 -4.08
N VAL A 4 -2.91 6.71 -4.84
CA VAL A 4 -1.51 6.39 -5.14
C VAL A 4 -0.85 7.48 -5.99
N ARG A 5 -1.59 8.16 -6.90
CA ARG A 5 -1.07 9.31 -7.63
C ARG A 5 -0.79 10.49 -6.69
N ASP A 6 -1.75 10.88 -5.88
CA ASP A 6 -1.62 12.00 -4.92
C ASP A 6 -0.47 11.75 -3.93
N GLY A 7 -0.39 10.53 -3.39
CA GLY A 7 0.69 10.16 -2.51
C GLY A 7 2.06 10.14 -3.20
N MET A 8 2.14 9.84 -4.50
CA MET A 8 3.40 9.95 -5.26
C MET A 8 3.80 11.40 -5.49
N GLU A 9 2.85 12.30 -5.69
CA GLU A 9 3.10 13.75 -5.76
C GLU A 9 3.62 14.29 -4.43
N ALA A 10 2.96 13.93 -3.32
CA ALA A 10 3.42 14.25 -1.97
C ALA A 10 4.80 13.66 -1.67
N PHE A 11 5.06 12.42 -2.11
CA PHE A 11 6.37 11.80 -1.93
C PHE A 11 7.48 12.54 -2.69
N ARG A 12 7.23 12.98 -3.93
CA ARG A 12 8.17 13.83 -4.66
C ARG A 12 8.40 15.17 -4.00
N HIS A 13 7.34 15.75 -3.45
CA HIS A 13 7.43 16.99 -2.69
C HIS A 13 8.37 16.84 -1.49
N ASP A 14 8.20 15.79 -0.68
CA ASP A 14 9.10 15.47 0.44
C ASP A 14 10.55 15.28 -0.04
N LEU A 15 10.75 14.61 -1.18
CA LEU A 15 12.07 14.39 -1.74
C LEU A 15 12.73 15.71 -2.16
N ARG A 16 11.97 16.68 -2.65
CA ARG A 16 12.52 17.99 -3.02
C ARG A 16 12.94 18.76 -1.78
N LEU A 17 12.06 18.83 -0.77
CA LEU A 17 12.32 19.51 0.50
C LEU A 17 13.57 18.96 1.20
N ALA A 18 13.73 17.63 1.25
CA ALA A 18 14.92 17.03 1.85
C ALA A 18 16.21 17.35 1.08
N GLY A 19 16.13 17.53 -0.24
CA GLY A 19 17.24 18.01 -1.06
C GLY A 19 17.59 19.48 -0.78
N GLU A 20 16.58 20.34 -0.66
CA GLU A 20 16.74 21.76 -0.30
C GLU A 20 17.36 21.93 1.10
N GLN A 21 17.05 21.01 2.03
CA GLN A 21 17.64 20.95 3.37
C GLN A 21 19.06 20.34 3.39
N GLY A 22 19.60 19.92 2.24
CA GLY A 22 20.95 19.38 2.14
C GLY A 22 21.10 17.93 2.63
N THR A 23 20.01 17.18 2.76
CA THR A 23 20.07 15.74 3.12
C THR A 23 20.76 14.93 2.02
N TYR A 24 20.60 15.36 0.78
CA TYR A 24 21.28 14.83 -0.40
C TYR A 24 21.34 15.89 -1.49
N THR A 25 22.21 15.67 -2.48
CA THR A 25 22.35 16.52 -3.66
C THR A 25 22.09 15.71 -4.93
N GLN A 26 21.92 16.42 -6.05
CA GLN A 26 21.78 15.82 -7.39
C GLN A 26 20.71 14.72 -7.48
N LEU A 27 19.54 14.95 -6.87
CA LEU A 27 18.40 14.04 -6.98
C LEU A 27 17.96 13.91 -8.44
N ARG A 28 17.89 12.68 -8.95
CA ARG A 28 17.39 12.34 -10.28
C ARG A 28 16.41 11.18 -10.18
N GLU A 29 15.22 11.34 -10.74
CA GLU A 29 14.30 10.24 -11.00
C GLU A 29 14.78 9.45 -12.22
N LEU A 30 14.90 8.13 -12.08
CA LEU A 30 15.37 7.24 -13.14
C LEU A 30 14.20 6.54 -13.82
N GLN A 31 13.33 5.92 -13.02
CA GLN A 31 12.18 5.16 -13.51
C GLN A 31 11.09 5.13 -12.44
N GLN A 32 9.83 5.17 -12.89
CA GLN A 32 8.66 4.84 -12.08
C GLN A 32 7.91 3.68 -12.73
N GLY A 33 7.35 2.79 -11.92
CA GLY A 33 6.47 1.75 -12.42
C GLY A 33 5.56 1.13 -11.35
N PRO A 34 4.51 0.40 -11.78
CA PRO A 34 3.66 -0.34 -10.86
C PRO A 34 4.47 -1.40 -10.12
N PHE A 35 4.17 -1.58 -8.85
CA PHE A 35 4.81 -2.59 -8.00
C PHE A 35 3.73 -3.42 -7.31
N PRO A 36 3.36 -4.59 -7.87
CA PRO A 36 2.40 -5.48 -7.22
C PRO A 36 3.03 -6.15 -6.00
N LEU A 37 2.29 -6.17 -4.90
CA LEU A 37 2.60 -7.05 -3.77
C LEU A 37 2.09 -8.46 -4.08
N PRO A 38 2.61 -9.49 -3.42
CA PRO A 38 1.98 -10.81 -3.45
C PRO A 38 0.51 -10.66 -3.01
N SER A 39 -0.42 -11.25 -3.76
CA SER A 39 -1.79 -11.36 -3.26
C SER A 39 -1.76 -12.17 -1.95
N PRO A 40 -2.56 -11.78 -0.93
CA PRO A 40 -2.85 -12.73 0.14
C PRO A 40 -3.42 -14.00 -0.49
N GLU A 41 -3.05 -15.17 0.03
CA GLU A 41 -3.38 -16.47 -0.56
C GLU A 41 -4.84 -16.51 -1.03
N THR A 42 -5.03 -16.84 -2.30
CA THR A 42 -6.35 -17.05 -2.89
C THR A 42 -7.06 -18.16 -2.11
N PRO A 43 -8.39 -18.07 -1.89
CA PRO A 43 -9.12 -19.14 -1.22
C PRO A 43 -8.81 -20.50 -1.84
N HIS A 44 -8.39 -21.45 -1.01
CA HIS A 44 -8.15 -22.82 -1.44
C HIS A 44 -9.48 -23.48 -1.80
N GLY A 45 -9.73 -23.62 -3.10
CA GLY A 45 -10.86 -24.38 -3.63
C GLY A 45 -10.80 -24.47 -5.15
N THR A 46 -10.85 -25.68 -5.70
CA THR A 46 -11.07 -25.87 -7.13
C THR A 46 -12.48 -25.35 -7.46
N PRO A 47 -12.64 -24.38 -8.37
CA PRO A 47 -13.96 -23.87 -8.71
C PRO A 47 -14.83 -25.00 -9.27
N ALA A 48 -16.05 -25.15 -8.75
CA ALA A 48 -16.99 -26.17 -9.22
C ALA A 48 -17.66 -25.75 -10.54
N THR A 49 -17.82 -24.44 -10.75
CA THR A 49 -18.44 -23.85 -11.94
C THR A 49 -17.65 -22.68 -12.50
N GLY A 50 -17.97 -22.25 -13.72
CA GLY A 50 -17.41 -21.03 -14.31
C GLY A 50 -17.81 -19.76 -13.56
N ALA A 51 -18.98 -19.75 -12.91
CA ALA A 51 -19.42 -18.65 -12.05
C ALA A 51 -18.56 -18.56 -10.79
N ASP A 52 -18.25 -19.70 -10.16
CA ASP A 52 -17.36 -19.74 -8.99
C ASP A 52 -15.96 -19.24 -9.34
N ALA A 53 -15.44 -19.66 -10.51
CA ALA A 53 -14.15 -19.18 -11.01
C ALA A 53 -14.13 -17.66 -11.21
N ALA A 54 -15.22 -17.08 -11.75
CA ALA A 54 -15.34 -15.64 -11.94
C ALA A 54 -15.38 -14.88 -10.61
N VAL A 55 -16.08 -15.42 -9.60
CA VAL A 55 -16.14 -14.84 -8.26
C VAL A 55 -14.78 -14.89 -7.56
N ILE A 56 -14.10 -16.04 -7.58
CA ILE A 56 -12.77 -16.21 -6.99
C ILE A 56 -11.77 -15.23 -7.64
N LYS A 57 -11.81 -15.13 -8.98
CA LYS A 57 -10.98 -14.18 -9.72
C LYS A 57 -11.28 -12.74 -9.31
N ALA A 58 -12.55 -12.35 -9.22
CA ALA A 58 -12.94 -11.00 -8.85
C ALA A 58 -12.49 -10.64 -7.42
N GLN A 59 -12.55 -11.58 -6.49
CA GLN A 59 -12.01 -11.39 -5.13
C GLN A 59 -10.50 -11.20 -5.15
N ALA A 60 -9.76 -12.04 -5.88
CA ALA A 60 -8.31 -11.95 -5.99
C ALA A 60 -7.87 -10.61 -6.62
N GLU A 61 -8.50 -10.20 -7.72
CA GLU A 61 -8.22 -8.93 -8.38
C GLU A 61 -8.57 -7.73 -7.50
N ALA A 62 -9.65 -7.79 -6.72
CA ALA A 62 -10.03 -6.73 -5.80
C ALA A 62 -9.10 -6.62 -4.58
N GLY A 63 -8.58 -7.74 -4.09
CA GLY A 63 -7.62 -7.80 -2.98
C GLY A 63 -6.18 -7.52 -3.38
N GLN A 64 -5.86 -7.53 -4.68
CA GLN A 64 -4.52 -7.31 -5.19
C GLN A 64 -4.04 -5.88 -4.91
N LEU A 65 -3.02 -5.76 -4.05
CA LEU A 65 -2.40 -4.48 -3.74
C LEU A 65 -1.32 -4.16 -4.78
N ILE A 66 -1.48 -3.02 -5.46
CA ILE A 66 -0.54 -2.51 -6.46
C ILE A 66 -0.09 -1.12 -6.02
N GLY A 67 1.19 -1.01 -5.65
CA GLY A 67 1.85 0.26 -5.35
C GLY A 67 2.60 0.83 -6.54
N GLN A 68 3.48 1.78 -6.24
CA GLN A 68 4.42 2.37 -7.18
C GLN A 68 5.83 2.24 -6.63
N LYS A 69 6.77 1.87 -7.50
CA LYS A 69 8.21 1.96 -7.26
C LYS A 69 8.74 3.18 -8.01
N LEU A 70 9.56 3.98 -7.33
CA LEU A 70 10.31 5.10 -7.87
C LEU A 70 11.80 4.87 -7.65
N GLN A 71 12.54 4.67 -8.74
CA GLN A 71 13.98 4.52 -8.73
C GLN A 71 14.64 5.89 -8.85
N LEU A 72 15.62 6.13 -8.00
CA LEU A 72 16.28 7.42 -7.82
C LEU A 72 17.80 7.23 -7.81
N SER A 73 18.50 8.24 -8.30
CA SER A 73 19.92 8.47 -8.07
C SER A 73 20.09 9.79 -7.31
N MET A 74 21.05 9.83 -6.39
CA MET A 74 21.37 11.02 -5.61
C MET A 74 22.79 10.90 -5.05
N ARG A 75 23.31 11.97 -4.48
CA ARG A 75 24.61 11.96 -3.78
C ARG A 75 24.45 12.34 -2.33
N LEU A 76 25.21 11.69 -1.45
CA LEU A 76 25.12 11.87 0.00
C LEU A 76 26.25 12.78 0.51
N PRO A 77 25.92 13.99 1.02
CA PRO A 77 26.85 14.82 1.76
C PRO A 77 27.36 14.15 3.04
N PRO A 78 28.53 14.56 3.57
CA PRO A 78 29.46 15.51 2.95
C PRO A 78 30.41 14.86 1.92
N ARG A 79 30.45 13.53 1.83
CA ARG A 79 31.42 12.79 0.99
C ARG A 79 31.05 12.72 -0.49
N ASP A 80 29.89 13.25 -0.85
CA ASP A 80 29.33 13.25 -2.21
C ASP A 80 29.25 11.84 -2.81
N TRP A 81 28.93 10.85 -1.98
CA TRP A 81 28.86 9.45 -2.38
C TRP A 81 27.65 9.20 -3.27
N PRO A 82 27.84 8.61 -4.48
CA PRO A 82 26.71 8.24 -5.32
C PRO A 82 25.91 7.13 -4.63
N LEU A 83 24.59 7.33 -4.56
CA LEU A 83 23.65 6.38 -3.99
C LEU A 83 22.72 5.82 -5.06
N TYR A 84 22.38 4.54 -4.93
CA TYR A 84 21.10 4.03 -5.41
C TYR A 84 20.04 4.34 -4.35
N SER A 85 18.83 4.70 -4.78
CA SER A 85 17.70 4.84 -3.87
C SER A 85 16.42 4.36 -4.53
N ASN A 86 15.66 3.52 -3.83
CA ASN A 86 14.33 3.08 -4.26
C ASN A 86 13.30 3.57 -3.24
N GLY A 87 12.29 4.26 -3.74
CA GLY A 87 11.09 4.60 -3.02
C GLY A 87 9.93 3.70 -3.45
N TYR A 88 9.12 3.27 -2.49
CA TYR A 88 7.91 2.49 -2.73
C TYR A 88 6.76 3.15 -2.01
N LEU A 89 5.63 3.26 -2.69
CA LEU A 89 4.40 3.81 -2.12
C LEU A 89 3.24 2.87 -2.38
N PHE A 90 2.51 2.55 -1.32
CA PHE A 90 1.28 1.77 -1.37
C PHE A 90 0.18 2.52 -0.64
N TYR A 91 -1.06 2.30 -1.07
CA TYR A 91 -2.24 2.76 -0.35
C TYR A 91 -3.09 1.54 0.00
N LYS A 92 -3.24 1.26 1.29
CA LYS A 92 -4.09 0.17 1.81
C LYS A 92 -4.65 0.58 3.16
N GLN A 93 -5.83 0.07 3.51
CA GLN A 93 -6.44 0.33 4.83
C GLN A 93 -6.55 1.84 5.15
N LEU A 94 -6.87 2.63 4.12
CA LEU A 94 -6.97 4.09 4.19
C LEU A 94 -5.68 4.81 4.62
N TYR A 95 -4.52 4.16 4.45
CA TYR A 95 -3.24 4.68 4.88
C TYR A 95 -2.15 4.53 3.80
N TYR A 96 -1.22 5.48 3.75
CA TYR A 96 -0.05 5.43 2.89
C TYR A 96 1.11 4.70 3.55
N PHE A 97 1.65 3.69 2.87
CA PHE A 97 2.86 2.99 3.28
C PHE A 97 4.00 3.40 2.37
N LYS A 98 4.97 4.12 2.94
CA LYS A 98 6.16 4.60 2.24
C LYS A 98 7.38 3.84 2.74
N LEU A 99 8.08 3.17 1.82
CA LEU A 99 9.37 2.55 2.10
C LEU A 99 10.42 3.23 1.23
N ARG A 100 11.49 3.74 1.85
CA ARG A 100 12.65 4.28 1.14
C ARG A 100 13.90 3.57 1.62
N ALA A 101 14.65 3.04 0.66
CA ALA A 101 15.95 2.44 0.92
C ALA A 101 16.99 3.13 0.05
N SER A 102 18.19 3.31 0.57
CA SER A 102 19.30 3.89 -0.16
C SER A 102 20.60 3.21 0.22
N ALA A 103 21.51 3.03 -0.74
CA ALA A 103 22.81 2.40 -0.53
C ALA A 103 23.86 3.03 -1.44
N ALA A 104 25.10 3.10 -0.97
CA ALA A 104 26.21 3.60 -1.77
C ALA A 104 26.51 2.64 -2.92
N GLN A 105 26.69 3.18 -4.14
CA GLN A 105 26.90 2.38 -5.35
C GLN A 105 28.18 1.55 -5.31
N GLU A 106 29.17 1.94 -4.49
CA GLU A 106 30.40 1.17 -4.29
C GLU A 106 30.21 -0.13 -3.48
N ARG A 107 29.08 -0.27 -2.77
CA ARG A 107 28.84 -1.37 -1.81
C ARG A 107 27.96 -2.48 -2.35
N ILE A 108 27.20 -2.20 -3.40
CA ILE A 108 26.18 -3.11 -3.92
C ILE A 108 25.94 -2.79 -5.39
N SER A 109 25.79 -3.81 -6.23
CA SER A 109 25.40 -3.59 -7.62
C SER A 109 23.95 -3.07 -7.70
N SER A 110 23.61 -2.42 -8.82
CA SER A 110 22.23 -1.96 -9.06
C SER A 110 21.22 -3.11 -8.97
N ASP A 111 21.56 -4.29 -9.51
CA ASP A 111 20.65 -5.43 -9.56
C ASP A 111 20.43 -6.04 -8.17
N GLU A 112 21.50 -6.22 -7.39
CA GLU A 112 21.41 -6.69 -6.02
C GLU A 112 20.63 -5.71 -5.13
N PHE A 113 20.86 -4.40 -5.30
CA PHE A 113 20.12 -3.38 -4.58
C PHE A 113 18.63 -3.45 -4.91
N ASN A 114 18.27 -3.50 -6.19
CA ASN A 114 16.89 -3.62 -6.62
C ASN A 114 16.22 -4.89 -6.08
N ALA A 115 16.89 -6.04 -6.17
CA ALA A 115 16.35 -7.30 -5.66
C ALA A 115 16.13 -7.27 -4.15
N LEU A 116 17.09 -6.70 -3.41
CA LEU A 116 17.01 -6.58 -1.95
C LEU A 116 15.86 -5.68 -1.53
N THR A 117 15.76 -4.48 -2.11
CA THR A 117 14.71 -3.52 -1.73
C THR A 117 13.34 -3.97 -2.19
N ASP A 118 13.23 -4.64 -3.35
CA ASP A 118 11.96 -5.23 -3.81
C ASP A 118 11.51 -6.35 -2.88
N ARG A 119 12.44 -7.21 -2.43
CA ARG A 119 12.14 -8.24 -1.43
C ARG A 119 11.69 -7.63 -0.10
N ALA A 120 12.38 -6.59 0.35
CA ALA A 120 12.01 -5.88 1.58
C ALA A 120 10.61 -5.27 1.47
N ALA A 121 10.28 -4.60 0.37
CA ALA A 121 8.94 -4.05 0.14
C ALA A 121 7.86 -5.15 0.13
N ARG A 122 8.11 -6.27 -0.58
CA ARG A 122 7.18 -7.42 -0.64
C ARG A 122 7.00 -8.14 0.68
N LEU A 123 7.96 -8.04 1.60
CA LEU A 123 7.89 -8.68 2.92
C LEU A 123 7.26 -7.74 3.96
N LEU A 124 7.75 -6.51 4.05
CA LEU A 124 7.42 -5.59 5.12
C LEU A 124 6.05 -4.95 4.93
N VAL A 125 5.70 -4.54 3.71
CA VAL A 125 4.44 -3.80 3.48
C VAL A 125 3.21 -4.67 3.76
N PRO A 126 3.14 -5.95 3.33
CA PRO A 126 2.03 -6.82 3.73
C PRO A 126 1.98 -7.13 5.22
N ALA A 127 3.15 -7.19 5.89
CA ALA A 127 3.23 -7.51 7.32
C ALA A 127 2.72 -6.38 8.22
N LEU A 128 2.83 -5.13 7.77
CA LEU A 128 2.27 -3.98 8.48
C LEU A 128 0.76 -3.93 8.25
N GLN A 129 -0.04 -3.74 9.30
CA GLN A 129 -1.49 -3.61 9.23
C GLN A 129 -1.92 -2.33 9.93
N VAL A 130 -2.90 -1.63 9.37
CA VAL A 130 -3.55 -0.47 9.98
C VAL A 130 -5.00 -0.84 10.20
N ALA A 131 -5.46 -0.72 11.44
CA ALA A 131 -6.87 -0.83 11.81
C ALA A 131 -7.40 0.58 12.08
N ASN A 132 -8.46 0.97 11.38
CA ASN A 132 -9.13 2.23 11.58
C ASN A 132 -10.23 2.04 12.62
N VAL A 133 -10.05 2.62 13.81
CA VAL A 133 -10.98 2.49 14.93
C VAL A 133 -11.82 3.76 15.06
N GLY A 134 -13.14 3.59 15.11
CA GLY A 134 -14.12 4.66 15.24
C GLY A 134 -15.14 4.63 14.11
N GLY A 135 -15.83 5.76 13.89
CA GLY A 135 -16.80 5.88 12.82
C GLY A 135 -16.13 5.98 11.44
N CYS A 136 -15.91 4.85 10.77
CA CYS A 136 -15.57 4.87 9.35
C CYS A 136 -16.79 5.29 8.51
N ALA A 137 -16.54 5.91 7.35
CA ALA A 137 -17.59 6.14 6.36
C ALA A 137 -18.26 4.81 5.97
N GLY A 138 -19.59 4.78 6.02
CA GLY A 138 -20.35 3.62 5.57
C GLY A 138 -20.10 3.33 4.09
N GLY A 139 -20.13 2.05 3.71
CA GLY A 139 -20.00 1.60 2.33
C GLY A 139 -21.36 1.26 1.73
N THR A 140 -21.72 1.85 0.59
CA THR A 140 -22.87 1.42 -0.20
C THR A 140 -22.40 0.48 -1.30
N ILE A 141 -23.00 -0.71 -1.38
CA ILE A 141 -22.77 -1.64 -2.49
C ILE A 141 -23.84 -1.38 -3.55
N HIS A 142 -23.41 -1.05 -4.76
CA HIS A 142 -24.29 -0.81 -5.89
C HIS A 142 -24.34 -2.04 -6.78
N LEU A 143 -25.53 -2.64 -6.93
CA LEU A 143 -25.78 -3.74 -7.84
C LEU A 143 -26.73 -3.25 -8.94
N SER A 144 -26.40 -3.56 -10.19
CA SER A 144 -27.31 -3.26 -11.30
C SER A 144 -28.53 -4.17 -11.24
N THR A 145 -29.73 -3.63 -11.45
CA THR A 145 -30.97 -4.42 -11.58
C THR A 145 -31.02 -5.23 -12.87
N ASP A 146 -30.20 -4.86 -13.86
CA ASP A 146 -30.14 -5.51 -15.18
C ASP A 146 -29.04 -6.59 -15.26
N ALA A 147 -28.26 -6.76 -14.19
CA ALA A 147 -27.21 -7.76 -14.14
C ALA A 147 -27.80 -9.16 -13.99
N SER A 148 -27.22 -10.16 -14.67
CA SER A 148 -27.51 -11.55 -14.35
C SER A 148 -27.10 -11.86 -12.89
N PRO A 149 -27.68 -12.88 -12.24
CA PRO A 149 -27.28 -13.27 -10.89
C PRO A 149 -25.76 -13.46 -10.72
N GLU A 150 -25.08 -14.04 -11.72
CA GLU A 150 -23.65 -14.28 -11.73
C GLU A 150 -22.85 -12.98 -11.82
N GLN A 151 -23.29 -12.05 -12.68
CA GLN A 151 -22.68 -10.73 -12.80
C GLN A 151 -22.87 -9.91 -11.51
N GLY A 152 -24.06 -10.01 -10.90
CA GLY A 152 -24.35 -9.40 -9.60
C GLY A 152 -23.46 -9.96 -8.48
N ALA A 153 -23.23 -11.27 -8.45
CA ALA A 153 -22.34 -11.90 -7.49
C ALA A 153 -20.89 -11.41 -7.62
N VAL A 154 -20.37 -11.30 -8.85
CA VAL A 154 -19.04 -10.74 -9.12
C VAL A 154 -18.93 -9.29 -8.66
N GLN A 155 -19.94 -8.46 -8.95
CA GLN A 155 -19.98 -7.05 -8.52
C GLN A 155 -20.03 -6.92 -7.00
N LEU A 156 -20.84 -7.74 -6.33
CA LEU A 156 -20.97 -7.79 -4.88
C LEU A 156 -19.63 -8.15 -4.23
N VAL A 157 -19.00 -9.25 -4.67
CA VAL A 157 -17.75 -9.73 -4.07
C VAL A 157 -16.61 -8.74 -4.27
N ARG A 158 -16.51 -8.13 -5.46
CA ARG A 158 -15.52 -7.07 -5.71
C ARG A 158 -15.68 -5.90 -4.75
N GLN A 159 -16.90 -5.35 -4.62
CA GLN A 159 -17.17 -4.20 -3.75
C GLN A 159 -17.00 -4.55 -2.27
N ALA A 160 -17.50 -5.71 -1.84
CA ALA A 160 -17.35 -6.18 -0.47
C ALA A 160 -15.87 -6.40 -0.10
N THR A 161 -15.06 -6.93 -1.02
CA THR A 161 -13.61 -7.12 -0.80
C THR A 161 -12.91 -5.78 -0.61
N LEU A 162 -13.22 -4.77 -1.44
CA LEU A 162 -12.65 -3.43 -1.30
C LEU A 162 -13.04 -2.77 0.03
N LEU A 163 -14.33 -2.84 0.41
CA LEU A 163 -14.83 -2.28 1.66
C LEU A 163 -14.19 -2.95 2.89
N LYS A 164 -14.08 -4.28 2.87
CA LYS A 164 -13.35 -5.02 3.92
C LYS A 164 -11.87 -4.63 3.98
N GLY A 165 -11.26 -4.34 2.83
CA GLY A 165 -9.88 -3.88 2.72
C GLY A 165 -9.58 -2.54 3.41
N HIS A 166 -10.60 -1.76 3.79
CA HIS A 166 -10.42 -0.55 4.61
C HIS A 166 -10.05 -0.85 6.07
N ASN A 167 -10.30 -2.09 6.53
CA ASN A 167 -10.00 -2.56 7.89
C ASN A 167 -10.53 -1.61 8.98
N CYS A 168 -11.81 -1.27 8.84
CA CYS A 168 -12.56 -0.37 9.71
C CYS A 168 -13.30 -1.14 10.81
N HIS A 169 -13.24 -0.62 12.04
CA HIS A 169 -13.84 -1.22 13.23
C HIS A 169 -14.46 -0.13 14.11
N PRO A 170 -15.63 -0.36 14.72
CA PRO A 170 -16.25 0.65 15.57
C PRO A 170 -15.52 0.85 16.91
N SER A 171 -14.73 -0.13 17.36
CA SER A 171 -13.96 -0.04 18.60
C SER A 171 -12.63 -0.81 18.54
N ILE A 172 -11.76 -0.58 19.54
CA ILE A 172 -10.46 -1.24 19.68
C ILE A 172 -10.63 -2.75 19.91
N GLU A 173 -11.68 -3.14 20.64
CA GLU A 173 -12.04 -4.52 20.94
C GLU A 173 -12.41 -5.27 19.67
N GLU A 174 -13.29 -4.70 18.84
CA GLU A 174 -13.68 -5.32 17.56
C GLU A 174 -12.52 -5.40 16.57
N ALA A 175 -11.59 -4.44 16.62
CA ALA A 175 -10.35 -4.50 15.85
C ALA A 175 -9.37 -5.59 16.31
N GLY A 176 -9.61 -6.25 17.45
CA GLY A 176 -8.75 -7.31 17.98
C GLY A 176 -7.35 -6.83 18.38
N ILE A 177 -7.18 -5.54 18.68
CA ILE A 177 -5.87 -4.93 18.93
C ILE A 177 -5.23 -5.47 20.21
N ALA A 178 -6.02 -5.81 21.22
CA ALA A 178 -5.52 -6.40 22.47
C ALA A 178 -4.75 -7.71 22.20
N ASP A 179 -5.30 -8.59 21.37
CA ASP A 179 -4.65 -9.85 21.00
C ASP A 179 -3.40 -9.60 20.12
N GLN A 180 -3.46 -8.62 19.22
CA GLN A 180 -2.30 -8.25 18.39
C GLN A 180 -1.13 -7.73 19.22
N ARG A 181 -1.38 -6.98 20.30
CA ARG A 181 -0.31 -6.48 21.20
C ARG A 181 0.50 -7.61 21.83
N ALA A 182 -0.03 -8.82 21.93
CA ALA A 182 0.70 -9.97 22.48
C ALA A 182 1.82 -10.47 21.55
N THR A 183 1.67 -10.28 20.23
CA THR A 183 2.60 -10.83 19.22
C THR A 183 3.23 -9.75 18.33
N SER A 184 2.72 -8.52 18.37
CA SER A 184 3.11 -7.43 17.49
C SER A 184 3.24 -6.10 18.24
N LYS A 185 4.14 -5.24 17.76
CA LYS A 185 4.21 -3.85 18.22
C LYS A 185 3.04 -3.07 17.62
N VAL A 186 2.16 -2.58 18.49
CA VAL A 186 1.07 -1.66 18.10
C VAL A 186 1.53 -0.23 18.35
N VAL A 187 1.38 0.62 17.34
CA VAL A 187 1.57 2.08 17.45
C VAL A 187 0.21 2.72 17.29
N GLU A 188 -0.22 3.44 18.31
CA GLU A 188 -1.47 4.19 18.28
C GLU A 188 -1.21 5.57 17.70
N ILE A 189 -2.04 5.97 16.73
CA ILE A 189 -2.04 7.29 16.13
C ILE A 189 -3.44 7.85 16.35
N THR A 190 -3.56 8.75 17.32
CA THR A 190 -4.84 9.39 17.65
C THR A 190 -5.03 10.61 16.76
N PHE A 191 -6.23 10.75 16.21
CA PHE A 191 -6.66 11.94 15.48
C PHE A 191 -7.87 12.52 16.20
N ASP A 192 -7.91 13.84 16.33
CA ASP A 192 -9.11 14.53 16.78
C ASP A 192 -10.09 14.65 15.61
N ALA A 193 -11.39 14.48 15.87
CA ALA A 193 -12.41 14.55 14.82
C ALA A 193 -12.41 15.90 14.07
N ASP A 194 -11.95 16.96 14.73
CA ASP A 194 -11.85 18.30 14.14
C ASP A 194 -10.64 18.45 13.19
N GLU A 195 -9.61 17.60 13.30
CA GLU A 195 -8.47 17.60 12.37
C GLU A 195 -8.86 17.17 10.95
N TRP A 196 -9.99 16.46 10.82
CA TRP A 196 -10.54 16.03 9.54
C TRP A 196 -11.53 17.02 8.92
N LYS A 197 -11.95 18.07 9.66
CA LYS A 197 -12.95 19.05 9.18
C LYS A 197 -12.38 20.14 8.26
N SER A 198 -11.10 20.10 7.93
CA SER A 198 -10.50 21.06 7.00
C SER A 198 -9.35 20.45 6.20
N GLN A 199 -9.66 20.00 4.99
CA GLN A 199 -8.81 20.06 3.80
C GLN A 199 -9.73 20.30 2.59
#